data_AF-A0A3S1NKM0-F1
#
_entry.id   AF-A0A3S1NKM0-F1
#
_cell.length_a   1.000
_cell.length_b   1.000
_cell.length_c   1.000
_cell.angle_alpha   90.00
_cell.angle_beta   90.00
_cell.angle_gamma   90.00
#
_symmetry.space_group_name_H-M   'P 1'
#
loop_
_entity.id
_entity.type
_entity.pdbx_description
1 polymer ?
#
loop_
_entity_poly.entity_id
_entity_poly.type
_entity_poly.pdbx_seq_one_letter_code
_entity_poly.pdbx_strand_id
1 'polypeptide(L)' 'MTNIVPVIISGGVGSRLWPISRALHPKPFIPLPEGGTLIRKT' A
#
# COMPACT_ATOMS: atom_id res chain seq x y z
N MET A 1 8.47 -27.83 13.50
CA MET A 1 7.92 -27.01 12.41
C MET A 1 8.06 -25.56 12.81
N THR A 2 8.75 -24.75 12.01
CA THR A 2 8.95 -23.31 12.28
C THR A 2 7.75 -22.54 11.74
N ASN A 3 7.12 -21.72 12.59
CA ASN A 3 5.99 -20.89 12.19
C ASN A 3 6.51 -19.58 11.58
N ILE A 4 6.13 -19.28 10.34
CA ILE A 4 6.48 -18.02 9.66
C ILE A 4 5.25 -17.14 9.64
N VAL A 5 5.38 -15.90 10.12
CA VAL A 5 4.32 -14.90 10.07
C VAL A 5 4.75 -13.78 9.12
N PRO A 6 4.12 -13.64 7.94
CA PRO A 6 4.42 -12.53 7.04
C PRO A 6 3.86 -11.23 7.63
N VAL A 7 4.69 -10.19 7.67
CA VAL A 7 4.31 -8.87 8.17
C VAL A 7 4.63 -7.83 7.11
N ILE A 8 3.61 -7.06 6.71
CA ILE A 8 3.77 -5.93 5.80
C ILE A 8 3.85 -4.64 6.63
N ILE A 9 4.98 -3.96 6.56
CA ILE A 9 5.15 -2.65 7.21
C ILE A 9 4.71 -1.57 6.22
N SER A 10 3.54 -0.99 6.47
CA SER A 10 2.99 0.09 5.64
C SER A 10 3.09 1.43 6.35
N GLY A 11 4.20 2.14 6.15
CA GLY A 11 4.44 3.49 6.66
C GLY A 11 4.71 4.53 5.57
N GLY A 12 4.91 5.78 6.01
CA GLY A 12 5.22 6.92 5.16
C GLY A 12 4.00 7.64 4.60
N VAL A 13 4.08 8.97 4.50
CA VAL A 13 2.97 9.85 4.08
C VAL A 13 2.62 9.77 2.59
N GLY A 14 3.43 9.07 1.78
CA GLY A 14 3.19 8.92 0.35
C GLY A 14 3.41 10.18 -0.49
N SER A 15 4.28 11.12 -0.06
CA SER A 15 4.48 12.42 -0.71
C SER A 15 4.81 12.35 -2.20
N ARG A 16 5.54 11.32 -2.65
CA ARG A 16 5.86 11.12 -4.08
C ARG A 16 4.64 10.79 -4.95
N LEU A 17 3.54 10.38 -4.33
CA LEU A 17 2.27 10.04 -4.98
C LEU A 17 1.23 11.13 -4.75
N TRP A 18 1.61 12.31 -4.29
CA TRP A 18 0.70 13.46 -4.25
C TRP A 18 0.29 13.84 -5.68
N PRO A 19 -0.98 14.20 -5.95
CA PRO A 19 -2.09 14.39 -5.00
C PRO A 19 -2.89 13.12 -4.67
N ILE A 20 -2.54 11.99 -5.29
CA ILE A 20 -3.28 10.72 -5.21
C ILE A 20 -3.24 10.14 -3.78
N SER A 21 -2.07 10.13 -3.13
CA SER A 21 -1.94 9.74 -1.72
C SER A 21 -2.28 10.93 -0.82
N ARG A 22 -3.30 10.77 0.03
CA ARG A 22 -3.70 11.73 1.07
C ARG A 22 -4.00 11.01 2.38
N ALA A 23 -4.20 11.76 3.47
CA ALA A 23 -4.58 11.19 4.76
C ALA A 23 -5.85 10.30 4.66
N LEU A 24 -6.86 10.75 3.91
CA LEU A 24 -8.10 9.98 3.67
C LEU A 24 -8.00 8.97 2.52
N HIS A 25 -6.91 8.98 1.75
CA HIS A 25 -6.67 8.10 0.60
C HIS A 25 -5.25 7.53 0.68
N PRO A 26 -5.03 6.52 1.55
CA PRO A 26 -3.68 6.09 1.91
C PRO A 26 -3.03 5.29 0.76
N LYS A 27 -1.71 5.46 0.58
CA LYS A 27 -0.91 4.80 -0.45
C LYS A 27 -1.26 3.31 -0.70
N PRO A 28 -1.34 2.42 0.32
CA PRO A 28 -1.54 0.99 0.07
C PRO A 28 -2.83 0.66 -0.69
N PHE A 29 -3.83 1.54 -0.60
CA PHE A 29 -5.15 1.34 -1.20
C PHE A 29 -5.34 2.09 -2.52
N ILE A 30 -4.28 2.73 -3.04
CA ILE A 30 -4.33 3.38 -4.36
C ILE A 30 -4.59 2.32 -5.44
N PRO A 31 -5.58 2.53 -6.32
CA PRO A 31 -5.86 1.63 -7.43
C PRO A 31 -4.76 1.67 -8.48
N LEU A 32 -4.46 0.53 -9.07
CA LEU A 32 -3.48 0.40 -10.15
C LEU A 32 -4.18 0.35 -11.52
N PRO A 33 -3.53 0.82 -12.61
CA PRO A 33 -4.12 0.81 -13.96
C PRO A 33 -4.55 -0.59 -14.44
N GLU A 34 -3.81 -1.62 -14.06
CA GLU A 34 -4.09 -3.02 -14.35
C GLU A 34 -5.19 -3.63 -13.43
N GLY A 35 -5.75 -2.84 -12.52
CA GLY A 35 -6.70 -3.26 -11.51
C GLY A 35 -6.05 -3.65 -10.17
N GLY A 36 -6.88 -3.76 -9.13
CA GLY A 36 -6.41 -3.98 -7.76
C GLY A 36 -5.75 -2.75 -7.14
N THR A 37 -5.04 -2.95 -6.03
CA THR A 37 -4.39 -1.88 -5.25
C THR A 37 -2.94 -2.24 -4.94
N LEU A 38 -2.13 -1.27 -4.53
CA LEU A 38 -0.73 -1.49 -4.16
C LEU A 38 -0.55 -2.62 -3.12
N ILE A 39 -1.40 -2.68 -2.10
CA ILE A 39 -1.33 -3.72 -1.07
C ILE A 39 -1.73 -5.10 -1.61
N ARG A 40 -2.61 -5.18 -2.62
CA ARG A 40 -3.02 -6.45 -3.23
C ARG A 40 -1.92 -7.05 -4.12
N LYS A 41 -1.00 -6.22 -4.61
CA LYS A 41 0.12 -6.63 -5.48
C LYS A 41 1.41 -6.96 -4.70
N THR A 42 1.45 -6.69 -3.40
CA THR A 42 2.56 -7.04 -2.49
C THR A 42 2.27 -8.38 -1.82
#